data_AF-A0A1L7T9X2-F1
#
_entry.id   AF-A0A1L7T9X2-F1
#
_cell.length_a   1.000
_cell.length_b   1.000
_cell.length_c   1.000
_cell.angle_alpha   90.00
_cell.angle_beta   90.00
_cell.angle_gamma   90.00
#
_symmetry.space_group_name_H-M   'P 1'
#
loop_
_entity.id
_entity.type
_entity.pdbx_description
1 polymer ?
#
loop_
_entity_poly.entity_id
_entity_poly.type
_entity_poly.pdbx_seq_one_letter_code
_entity_poly.pdbx_strand_id
1 'polypeptide(L)'
;MTTEWGVLSGLFPIDTTLERWLRYKATEVAMFPDRSTKERITHERIDELFASPLVADPDVLYAKQLYLNLGTLSLYVSGPVSVEIATPLHELAPRNIKIDKAYLVSCTNSRHSDIQAAAAVFKEAAKANGGVVPKIADGVKMFIAAASSHEQEAAEDSGDWQVLLDAGAEALVPGCGPCIGIGTGLLEPGEVDISASNRSFKGRIGSCEALAHLGSPEVVAAYALKGLISGPVAYKVPDNWTGVDHGYGSGQPRSVEGDLNDIVKQSDSFIGNVESTEASPNAATVDPPRLPRACSRRNRFHEHGQPGYRPDLSWIDDLRKQCVQGSYGKSLHEKLRPRYPETH
;
A
#
# COMPACT_ATOMS: atom_id res chain seq x y z
N MET A 1 3.58 0.57 -0.25
CA MET A 1 2.80 1.59 -0.99
C MET A 1 3.44 2.98 -0.85
N THR A 2 4.77 3.11 -0.78
CA THR A 2 5.42 4.42 -0.59
C THR A 2 5.33 5.32 -1.81
N THR A 3 5.31 4.73 -3.01
CA THR A 3 5.13 5.45 -4.27
C THR A 3 3.79 6.16 -4.37
N GLU A 4 2.75 5.62 -3.75
CA GLU A 4 1.42 6.24 -3.70
C GLU A 4 1.42 7.54 -2.88
N TRP A 5 2.39 7.69 -1.97
CA TRP A 5 2.61 8.91 -1.18
C TRP A 5 3.68 9.83 -1.79
N GLY A 6 4.20 9.51 -2.98
CA GLY A 6 5.23 10.30 -3.66
C GLY A 6 6.64 10.12 -3.07
N VAL A 7 6.86 9.11 -2.23
CA VAL A 7 8.16 8.84 -1.62
C VAL A 7 9.02 7.98 -2.55
N LEU A 8 10.32 8.24 -2.60
CA LEU A 8 11.28 7.53 -3.45
C LEU A 8 11.41 6.04 -3.10
N SER A 9 11.46 5.72 -1.81
CA SER A 9 11.58 4.35 -1.31
C SER A 9 10.98 4.23 0.10
N GLY A 10 10.56 3.02 0.46
CA GLY A 10 10.23 2.65 1.83
C GLY A 10 11.20 1.58 2.30
N LEU A 11 11.79 1.78 3.47
CA LEU A 11 12.78 0.87 4.04
C LEU A 11 12.36 0.49 5.46
N PHE A 12 12.43 -0.80 5.76
CA PHE A 12 12.39 -1.31 7.12
C PHE A 12 13.81 -1.74 7.51
N PRO A 13 14.25 -1.47 8.76
CA PRO A 13 15.55 -1.93 9.24
C PRO A 13 15.71 -3.45 9.15
N ILE A 14 16.96 -3.90 9.03
CA ILE A 14 17.28 -5.32 9.10
C ILE A 14 17.01 -5.81 10.53
N ASP A 15 16.21 -6.86 10.65
CA ASP A 15 15.84 -7.47 11.93
C ASP A 15 15.80 -9.00 11.86
N THR A 16 15.47 -9.63 12.98
CA THR A 16 15.36 -11.09 13.06
C THR A 16 14.19 -11.65 12.24
N THR A 17 13.16 -10.85 11.96
CA THR A 17 12.04 -11.24 11.09
C THR A 17 12.54 -11.41 9.66
N LEU A 18 13.31 -10.43 9.16
CA LEU A 18 13.96 -10.50 7.85
C LEU A 18 14.95 -11.66 7.78
N GLU A 19 15.75 -11.88 8.83
CA GLU A 19 16.69 -13.00 8.89
C GLU A 19 15.98 -14.34 8.71
N ARG A 20 14.93 -14.59 9.50
CA ARG A 20 14.14 -15.82 9.43
C ARG A 20 13.53 -16.01 8.03
N TRP A 21 12.99 -14.94 7.46
CA TRP A 21 12.41 -14.98 6.12
C TRP A 21 13.47 -15.32 5.06
N LEU A 22 14.65 -14.69 5.10
CA LEU A 22 15.74 -14.97 4.16
C LEU A 22 16.25 -16.40 4.30
N ARG A 23 16.41 -16.91 5.52
CA ARG A 23 16.83 -18.30 5.76
C ARG A 23 15.80 -19.29 5.24
N TYR A 24 14.50 -19.03 5.46
CA TYR A 24 13.43 -19.82 4.86
C TYR A 24 13.56 -19.84 3.33
N LYS A 25 13.78 -18.67 2.69
CA LYS A 25 13.95 -18.58 1.25
C LYS A 25 15.22 -19.25 0.71
N ALA A 26 16.32 -19.23 1.46
CA ALA A 26 17.53 -19.96 1.08
C ALA A 26 17.28 -21.48 1.06
N THR A 27 16.58 -22.01 2.07
CA THR A 27 16.18 -23.43 2.11
C THR A 27 15.19 -23.77 1.00
N GLU A 28 14.14 -22.96 0.82
CA GLU A 28 13.14 -23.14 -0.25
C GLU A 28 13.82 -23.20 -1.62
N VAL A 29 14.67 -22.22 -1.95
CA VAL A 29 15.35 -22.16 -3.25
C VAL A 29 16.34 -23.31 -3.43
N ALA A 30 17.02 -23.77 -2.38
CA ALA A 30 17.91 -24.93 -2.45
C ALA A 30 17.19 -26.24 -2.80
N MET A 31 15.89 -26.36 -2.50
CA MET A 31 15.07 -27.51 -2.87
C MET A 31 14.69 -27.52 -4.36
N PHE A 32 14.82 -26.39 -5.08
CA PHE A 32 14.49 -26.27 -6.50
C PHE A 32 15.76 -26.13 -7.35
N PRO A 33 16.31 -27.23 -7.90
CA PRO A 33 17.62 -27.22 -8.56
C PRO A 33 17.66 -26.32 -9.81
N ASP A 34 16.53 -26.06 -10.45
CA ASP A 34 16.45 -25.24 -11.67
C ASP A 34 16.41 -23.73 -11.40
N ARG A 35 16.33 -23.30 -10.13
CA ARG A 35 16.31 -21.87 -9.79
C ARG A 35 17.72 -21.27 -9.81
N SER A 36 17.94 -20.30 -10.69
CA SER A 36 19.17 -19.51 -10.73
C SER A 36 19.43 -18.71 -9.44
N THR A 37 18.40 -18.47 -8.63
CA THR A 37 18.53 -17.77 -7.35
C THR A 37 19.27 -18.59 -6.28
N LYS A 38 19.46 -19.90 -6.46
CA LYS A 38 20.16 -20.77 -5.49
C LYS A 38 21.62 -20.36 -5.25
N GLU A 39 22.22 -19.68 -6.21
CA GLU A 39 23.58 -19.14 -6.11
C GLU A 39 23.59 -17.75 -5.43
N ARG A 40 22.43 -17.10 -5.34
CA ARG A 40 22.28 -15.72 -4.84
C ARG A 40 21.72 -15.63 -3.42
N ILE A 41 20.84 -16.55 -3.06
CA ILE A 41 20.18 -16.61 -1.75
C ILE A 41 20.67 -17.88 -1.06
N THR A 42 21.82 -17.79 -0.40
CA THR A 42 22.45 -18.89 0.33
C THR A 42 22.52 -18.57 1.82
N HIS A 43 22.56 -19.60 2.67
CA HIS A 43 22.75 -19.42 4.11
C HIS A 43 24.07 -18.68 4.42
N GLU A 44 25.15 -18.98 3.70
CA GLU A 44 26.44 -18.29 3.84
C GLU A 44 26.34 -16.78 3.57
N ARG A 45 25.69 -16.37 2.48
CA ARG A 45 25.48 -14.94 2.17
C ARG A 45 24.58 -14.24 3.18
N ILE A 46 23.63 -14.97 3.75
CA ILE A 46 22.79 -14.45 4.83
C ILE A 46 23.66 -14.26 6.08
N ASP A 47 24.52 -15.22 6.43
CA ASP A 47 25.44 -15.07 7.56
C ASP A 47 26.38 -13.86 7.36
N GLU A 48 26.89 -13.64 6.15
CA GLU A 48 27.67 -12.43 5.81
C GLU A 48 26.87 -11.13 5.99
N LEU A 49 25.62 -11.10 5.50
CA LEU A 49 24.74 -9.93 5.60
C LEU A 49 24.44 -9.57 7.07
N PHE A 50 24.28 -10.58 7.92
CA PHE A 50 23.94 -10.42 9.34
C PHE A 50 25.15 -10.33 10.26
N ALA A 51 26.37 -10.61 9.78
CA ALA A 51 27.61 -10.39 10.53
C ALA A 51 27.88 -8.90 10.81
N SER A 52 27.42 -8.02 9.91
CA SER A 52 27.52 -6.56 10.06
C SER A 52 26.30 -5.88 9.43
N PRO A 53 25.13 -5.93 10.08
CA PRO A 53 23.91 -5.40 9.51
C PRO A 53 23.97 -3.88 9.39
N LEU A 54 23.43 -3.35 8.30
CA LEU A 54 23.24 -1.92 8.14
C LEU A 54 22.15 -1.45 9.11
N VAL A 55 22.55 -0.59 10.05
CA VAL A 55 21.68 0.05 11.03
C VAL A 55 21.77 1.56 10.87
N ALA A 56 20.73 2.27 11.26
CA ALA A 56 20.79 3.72 11.32
C ALA A 56 21.72 4.16 12.46
N ASP A 57 22.53 5.18 12.22
CA ASP A 57 23.38 5.75 13.26
C ASP A 57 22.52 6.32 14.41
N PRO A 58 22.92 6.16 15.69
CA PRO A 58 22.12 6.62 16.83
C PRO A 58 21.80 8.13 16.83
N ASP A 59 22.65 8.92 16.18
CA ASP A 59 22.57 10.38 16.06
C ASP A 59 22.03 10.84 14.69
N VAL A 60 21.49 9.93 13.87
CA VAL A 60 20.92 10.29 12.57
C VAL A 60 19.80 11.34 12.72
N LEU A 61 19.82 12.31 11.81
CA LEU A 61 18.79 13.34 11.72
C LEU A 61 17.79 12.97 10.62
N TYR A 62 16.52 12.91 11.00
CA TYR A 62 15.41 12.74 10.07
C TYR A 62 14.78 14.10 9.79
N ALA A 63 14.53 14.42 8.51
CA ALA A 63 13.82 15.65 8.14
C ALA A 63 12.46 15.76 8.84
N LYS A 64 11.77 14.63 9.05
CA LYS A 64 10.55 14.52 9.83
C LYS A 64 10.49 13.17 10.53
N GLN A 65 9.97 13.18 11.75
CA GLN A 65 9.60 11.97 12.49
C GLN A 65 8.09 11.98 12.69
N LEU A 66 7.46 10.85 12.44
CA LEU A 66 6.02 10.64 12.59
C LEU A 66 5.81 9.41 13.45
N TYR A 67 4.80 9.45 14.30
CA TYR A 67 4.35 8.28 15.05
C TYR A 67 2.92 7.92 14.69
N LEU A 68 2.61 6.63 14.84
CA LEU A 68 1.29 6.05 14.65
C LEU A 68 1.06 5.03 15.76
N ASN A 69 0.05 5.24 16.60
CA ASN A 69 -0.30 4.32 17.66
C ASN A 69 -1.18 3.20 17.12
N LEU A 70 -0.56 2.04 16.87
CA LEU A 70 -1.23 0.87 16.32
C LEU A 70 -2.39 0.35 17.20
N GLY A 71 -2.38 0.62 18.51
CA GLY A 71 -3.46 0.23 19.43
C GLY A 71 -4.77 0.99 19.20
N THR A 72 -4.71 2.12 18.49
CA THR A 72 -5.89 2.94 18.12
C THR A 72 -6.33 2.74 16.67
N LEU A 73 -5.67 1.83 15.94
CA LEU A 73 -5.98 1.59 14.53
C LEU A 73 -7.35 0.90 14.38
N SER A 74 -8.19 1.44 13.51
CA SER A 74 -9.44 0.83 13.04
C SER A 74 -9.21 0.18 11.68
N LEU A 75 -10.13 -0.68 11.22
CA LEU A 75 -10.18 -1.02 9.80
C LEU A 75 -10.55 0.21 8.97
N TYR A 76 -9.86 0.39 7.85
CA TYR A 76 -10.06 1.48 6.89
C TYR A 76 -10.31 0.94 5.50
N VAL A 77 -11.01 1.75 4.70
CA VAL A 77 -11.21 1.54 3.27
C VAL A 77 -10.82 2.83 2.58
N SER A 78 -10.12 2.72 1.46
CA SER A 78 -9.72 3.88 0.68
C SER A 78 -10.51 4.00 -0.63
N GLY A 79 -10.78 5.22 -1.11
CA GLY A 79 -11.51 5.47 -2.35
C GLY A 79 -12.80 6.30 -2.17
N PRO A 80 -13.67 6.42 -3.20
CA PRO A 80 -13.69 5.65 -4.46
C PRO A 80 -12.78 6.13 -5.62
N VAL A 81 -11.92 7.13 -5.44
CA VAL A 81 -11.15 7.75 -6.55
C VAL A 81 -9.70 8.10 -6.20
N SER A 82 -9.37 8.14 -4.92
CA SER A 82 -8.03 8.48 -4.44
C SER A 82 -7.64 7.59 -3.29
N VAL A 83 -6.38 7.18 -3.31
CA VAL A 83 -5.72 6.43 -2.23
C VAL A 83 -5.59 7.25 -0.94
N GLU A 84 -5.68 8.58 -1.05
CA GLU A 84 -5.58 9.52 0.08
C GLU A 84 -6.88 9.63 0.87
N ILE A 85 -8.01 9.29 0.24
CA ILE A 85 -9.30 9.25 0.93
C ILE A 85 -9.33 7.93 1.66
N ALA A 86 -9.13 7.95 2.98
CA ALA A 86 -9.23 6.78 3.84
C ALA A 86 -10.33 7.03 4.87
N THR A 87 -11.36 6.18 4.88
CA THR A 87 -12.50 6.30 5.81
C THR A 87 -12.58 5.05 6.69
N PRO A 88 -12.80 5.19 8.01
CA PRO A 88 -12.98 4.05 8.89
C PRO A 88 -14.16 3.20 8.43
N LEU A 89 -13.98 1.88 8.48
CA LEU A 89 -14.98 0.94 7.99
C LEU A 89 -16.32 1.06 8.73
N HIS A 90 -16.31 1.41 10.02
CA HIS A 90 -17.52 1.57 10.81
C HIS A 90 -18.32 2.83 10.47
N GLU A 91 -17.71 3.83 9.85
CA GLU A 91 -18.41 5.00 9.30
C GLU A 91 -18.96 4.73 7.89
N LEU A 92 -18.30 3.84 7.14
CA LEU A 92 -18.72 3.46 5.78
C LEU A 92 -19.81 2.40 5.77
N ALA A 93 -19.72 1.37 6.62
CA ALA A 93 -20.64 0.24 6.63
C ALA A 93 -22.13 0.64 6.74
N PRO A 94 -22.53 1.63 7.57
CA PRO A 94 -23.93 2.06 7.65
C PRO A 94 -24.49 2.66 6.35
N ARG A 95 -23.63 3.06 5.40
CA ARG A 95 -24.05 3.62 4.12
C ARG A 95 -24.57 2.57 3.14
N ASN A 96 -24.38 1.28 3.44
CA ASN A 96 -24.86 0.14 2.62
C ASN A 96 -24.51 0.27 1.13
N ILE A 97 -23.29 0.74 0.84
CA ILE A 97 -22.80 0.85 -0.53
C ILE A 97 -22.67 -0.56 -1.09
N LYS A 98 -23.38 -0.83 -2.18
CA LYS A 98 -23.31 -2.10 -2.92
C LYS A 98 -22.03 -2.16 -3.73
N ILE A 99 -21.54 -3.37 -3.94
CA ILE A 99 -20.42 -3.64 -4.84
C ILE A 99 -20.86 -4.62 -5.92
N ASP A 100 -20.19 -4.55 -7.06
CA ASP A 100 -20.38 -5.45 -8.19
C ASP A 100 -19.21 -6.45 -8.30
N LYS A 101 -18.00 -6.00 -7.93
CA LYS A 101 -16.78 -6.80 -8.06
C LYS A 101 -15.87 -6.70 -6.83
N ALA A 102 -15.24 -7.81 -6.48
CA ALA A 102 -14.24 -7.92 -5.44
C ALA A 102 -12.95 -8.51 -6.02
N TYR A 103 -11.80 -7.91 -5.73
CA TYR A 103 -10.51 -8.36 -6.27
C TYR A 103 -9.52 -8.67 -5.15
N LEU A 104 -9.17 -9.94 -5.01
CA LEU A 104 -7.97 -10.37 -4.27
C LEU A 104 -6.86 -10.65 -5.30
N VAL A 105 -6.40 -9.55 -5.91
CA VAL A 105 -5.45 -9.55 -7.03
C VAL A 105 -4.50 -8.35 -6.88
N SER A 106 -3.30 -8.58 -6.35
CA SER A 106 -2.24 -7.57 -6.31
C SER A 106 -0.89 -8.17 -5.90
N CYS A 107 0.20 -7.53 -6.31
CA CYS A 107 1.50 -7.78 -5.68
C CYS A 107 1.56 -7.30 -4.22
N THR A 108 0.63 -6.42 -3.82
CA THR A 108 0.58 -5.85 -2.47
C THR A 108 0.00 -6.84 -1.47
N ASN A 109 -1.11 -7.50 -1.82
CA ASN A 109 -1.91 -8.29 -0.88
C ASN A 109 -2.52 -9.54 -1.56
N SER A 110 -1.69 -10.39 -2.15
CA SER A 110 -2.10 -11.69 -2.69
C SER A 110 -1.03 -12.76 -2.51
N ARG A 111 -0.27 -12.66 -1.42
CA ARG A 111 0.59 -13.76 -0.96
C ARG A 111 -0.27 -14.83 -0.29
N HIS A 112 0.31 -15.98 -0.03
CA HIS A 112 -0.35 -17.10 0.66
C HIS A 112 -1.02 -16.64 1.96
N SER A 113 -0.35 -15.83 2.77
CA SER A 113 -0.92 -15.28 4.01
C SER A 113 -2.15 -14.38 3.78
N ASP A 114 -2.16 -13.60 2.70
CA ASP A 114 -3.29 -12.74 2.34
C ASP A 114 -4.50 -13.59 1.89
N ILE A 115 -4.23 -14.61 1.07
CA ILE A 115 -5.24 -15.57 0.60
C ILE A 115 -5.83 -16.34 1.79
N GLN A 116 -4.99 -16.80 2.70
CA GLN A 116 -5.41 -17.43 3.94
C GLN A 116 -6.30 -16.50 4.78
N ALA A 117 -5.93 -15.24 4.92
CA ALA A 117 -6.73 -14.26 5.67
C ALA A 117 -8.12 -14.04 5.04
N ALA A 118 -8.19 -13.94 3.71
CA ALA A 118 -9.46 -13.89 2.98
C ALA A 118 -10.28 -15.18 3.15
N ALA A 119 -9.66 -16.35 3.00
CA ALA A 119 -10.31 -17.65 3.16
C ALA A 119 -10.84 -17.86 4.58
N ALA A 120 -10.14 -17.35 5.60
CA ALA A 120 -10.55 -17.41 6.99
C ALA A 120 -11.91 -16.74 7.23
N VAL A 121 -12.25 -15.68 6.49
CA VAL A 121 -13.57 -15.03 6.55
C VAL A 121 -14.69 -15.99 6.14
N PHE A 122 -14.50 -16.70 5.03
CA PHE A 122 -15.45 -17.70 4.55
C PHE A 122 -15.50 -18.94 5.46
N LYS A 123 -14.34 -19.41 5.97
CA LYS A 123 -14.27 -20.52 6.94
C LYS A 123 -15.02 -20.18 8.23
N GLU A 124 -14.87 -18.96 8.74
CA GLU A 124 -15.56 -18.54 9.96
C GLU A 124 -17.08 -18.45 9.73
N ALA A 125 -17.50 -17.92 8.59
CA ALA A 125 -18.91 -17.93 8.20
C ALA A 125 -19.46 -19.35 8.00
N ALA A 126 -18.65 -20.29 7.50
CA ALA A 126 -19.02 -21.68 7.37
C ALA A 126 -19.28 -22.36 8.72
N LYS A 127 -18.49 -22.04 9.77
CA LYS A 127 -18.71 -22.58 11.12
C LYS A 127 -20.11 -22.23 11.65
N ALA A 128 -20.59 -21.03 11.37
CA ALA A 128 -21.95 -20.61 11.73
C ALA A 128 -23.05 -21.32 10.90
N ASN A 129 -22.69 -21.87 9.73
CA ASN A 129 -23.60 -22.48 8.76
C ASN A 129 -23.39 -24.01 8.62
N GLY A 130 -23.10 -24.70 9.73
CA GLY A 130 -22.99 -26.16 9.74
C GLY A 130 -21.79 -26.72 8.97
N GLY A 131 -20.75 -25.91 8.77
CA GLY A 131 -19.51 -26.29 8.09
C GLY A 131 -19.52 -26.09 6.57
N VAL A 132 -20.62 -25.59 6.00
CA VAL A 132 -20.73 -25.35 4.56
C VAL A 132 -20.20 -23.96 4.21
N VAL A 133 -19.25 -23.89 3.28
CA VAL A 133 -18.72 -22.62 2.76
C VAL A 133 -19.85 -21.82 2.10
N PRO A 134 -20.17 -20.61 2.60
CA PRO A 134 -21.20 -19.79 1.99
C PRO A 134 -20.74 -19.25 0.64
N LYS A 135 -21.70 -19.03 -0.25
CA LYS A 135 -21.44 -18.44 -1.56
C LYS A 135 -21.24 -16.92 -1.46
N ILE A 136 -20.45 -16.39 -2.38
CA ILE A 136 -20.39 -14.94 -2.67
C ILE A 136 -21.81 -14.43 -2.93
N ALA A 137 -22.08 -13.19 -2.51
CA ALA A 137 -23.40 -12.60 -2.62
C ALA A 137 -23.91 -12.52 -4.08
N ASP A 138 -25.22 -12.67 -4.24
CA ASP A 138 -25.86 -12.61 -5.56
C ASP A 138 -25.57 -11.27 -6.26
N GLY A 139 -25.14 -11.37 -7.52
CA GLY A 139 -24.77 -10.21 -8.33
C GLY A 139 -23.33 -9.72 -8.15
N VAL A 140 -22.55 -10.29 -7.23
CA VAL A 140 -21.14 -9.94 -7.02
C VAL A 140 -20.22 -10.98 -7.65
N LYS A 141 -19.16 -10.51 -8.32
CA LYS A 141 -18.07 -11.37 -8.79
C LYS A 141 -16.82 -11.17 -7.95
N MET A 142 -16.21 -12.25 -7.50
CA MET A 142 -14.91 -12.19 -6.83
C MET A 142 -13.84 -12.80 -7.72
N PHE A 143 -12.77 -12.06 -7.97
CA PHE A 143 -11.60 -12.56 -8.70
C PHE A 143 -10.42 -12.76 -7.74
N ILE A 144 -9.73 -13.89 -7.88
CA ILE A 144 -8.54 -14.21 -7.09
C ILE A 144 -7.36 -14.50 -8.02
N ALA A 145 -6.18 -13.98 -7.69
CA ALA A 145 -4.94 -14.30 -8.36
C ALA A 145 -3.79 -14.18 -7.36
N ALA A 146 -2.97 -15.21 -7.22
CA ALA A 146 -1.83 -15.12 -6.33
C ALA A 146 -0.75 -14.20 -6.90
N ALA A 147 0.07 -13.63 -6.01
CA ALA A 147 1.18 -12.75 -6.37
C ALA A 147 2.27 -13.48 -7.18
N SER A 148 2.36 -14.80 -7.06
CA SER A 148 3.17 -15.67 -7.90
C SER A 148 2.63 -17.10 -7.90
N SER A 149 3.07 -17.94 -8.84
CA SER A 149 2.68 -19.36 -8.89
C SER A 149 3.00 -20.11 -7.59
N HIS A 150 4.09 -19.75 -6.91
CA HIS A 150 4.51 -20.41 -5.67
C HIS A 150 3.64 -20.00 -4.47
N GLU A 151 3.11 -18.78 -4.47
CA GLU A 151 2.14 -18.34 -3.47
C GLU A 151 0.76 -18.98 -3.74
N GLN A 152 0.43 -19.27 -5.00
CA GLN A 152 -0.76 -20.04 -5.34
C GLN A 152 -0.65 -21.48 -4.86
N GLU A 153 0.44 -22.17 -5.20
CA GLU A 153 0.70 -23.55 -4.79
C GLU A 153 0.61 -23.71 -3.26
N ALA A 154 1.25 -22.79 -2.51
CA ALA A 154 1.16 -22.80 -1.05
C ALA A 154 -0.29 -22.60 -0.52
N ALA A 155 -1.10 -21.78 -1.19
CA ALA A 155 -2.50 -21.58 -0.83
C ALA A 155 -3.42 -22.76 -1.25
N GLU A 156 -3.08 -23.45 -2.33
CA GLU A 156 -3.72 -24.69 -2.76
C GLU A 156 -3.43 -25.82 -1.77
N ASP A 157 -2.16 -25.98 -1.38
CA ASP A 157 -1.70 -26.98 -0.41
C ASP A 157 -2.33 -26.79 0.98
N SER A 158 -2.51 -25.54 1.42
CA SER A 158 -3.21 -25.26 2.68
C SER A 158 -4.73 -25.39 2.59
N GLY A 159 -5.28 -25.62 1.39
CA GLY A 159 -6.71 -25.67 1.10
C GLY A 159 -7.43 -24.32 1.18
N ASP A 160 -6.71 -23.22 1.42
CA ASP A 160 -7.27 -21.87 1.49
C ASP A 160 -7.77 -21.40 0.12
N TRP A 161 -7.05 -21.77 -0.95
CA TRP A 161 -7.47 -21.48 -2.32
C TRP A 161 -8.81 -22.15 -2.65
N GLN A 162 -8.96 -23.43 -2.30
CA GLN A 162 -10.17 -24.19 -2.57
C GLN A 162 -11.40 -23.60 -1.86
N VAL A 163 -11.24 -23.07 -0.64
CA VAL A 163 -12.35 -22.40 0.05
C VAL A 163 -12.89 -21.20 -0.74
N LEU A 164 -12.01 -20.41 -1.36
CA LEU A 164 -12.44 -19.27 -2.16
C LEU A 164 -13.14 -19.73 -3.45
N LEU A 165 -12.64 -20.78 -4.10
CA LEU A 165 -13.30 -21.40 -5.26
C LEU A 165 -14.67 -21.98 -4.90
N ASP A 166 -14.77 -22.65 -3.76
CA ASP A 166 -16.02 -23.21 -3.24
C ASP A 166 -17.03 -22.12 -2.90
N ALA A 167 -16.58 -20.93 -2.49
CA ALA A 167 -17.44 -19.75 -2.34
C ALA A 167 -17.92 -19.17 -3.68
N GLY A 168 -17.33 -19.58 -4.81
CA GLY A 168 -17.66 -19.12 -6.16
C GLY A 168 -16.70 -18.08 -6.74
N ALA A 169 -15.50 -17.92 -6.16
CA ALA A 169 -14.52 -17.00 -6.71
C ALA A 169 -13.96 -17.52 -8.04
N GLU A 170 -13.67 -16.60 -8.95
CA GLU A 170 -13.07 -16.87 -10.25
C GLU A 170 -11.55 -16.73 -10.15
N ALA A 171 -10.82 -17.84 -10.32
CA ALA A 171 -9.37 -17.82 -10.37
C ALA A 171 -8.86 -17.23 -11.69
N LEU A 172 -7.89 -16.33 -11.57
CA LEU A 172 -7.08 -15.82 -12.66
C LEU A 172 -5.66 -16.40 -12.56
N VAL A 173 -4.91 -16.31 -13.65
CA VAL A 173 -3.49 -16.69 -13.67
C VAL A 173 -2.70 -15.79 -12.73
N PRO A 174 -1.74 -16.32 -11.95
CA PRO A 174 -0.85 -15.52 -11.12
C PRO A 174 -0.22 -14.36 -11.90
N GLY A 175 -0.40 -13.14 -11.38
CA GLY A 175 0.08 -11.93 -12.03
C GLY A 175 -0.80 -10.72 -11.77
N CYS A 176 -0.51 -9.64 -12.50
CA CYS A 176 -1.14 -8.34 -12.26
C CYS A 176 -2.62 -8.29 -12.69
N GLY A 177 -2.95 -8.80 -13.88
CA GLY A 177 -4.32 -8.81 -14.43
C GLY A 177 -5.11 -7.50 -14.19
N PRO A 178 -6.34 -7.56 -13.62
CA PRO A 178 -7.19 -6.39 -13.45
C PRO A 178 -6.59 -5.32 -12.52
N CYS A 179 -5.63 -5.64 -11.64
CA CYS A 179 -4.93 -4.68 -10.78
C CYS A 179 -4.25 -3.53 -11.58
N ILE A 180 -3.90 -3.80 -12.84
CA ILE A 180 -3.31 -2.81 -13.75
C ILE A 180 -4.23 -2.47 -14.94
N GLY A 181 -5.50 -2.88 -14.89
CA GLY A 181 -6.49 -2.58 -15.92
C GLY A 181 -6.39 -3.44 -17.17
N ILE A 182 -5.87 -4.67 -17.06
CA ILE A 182 -5.77 -5.60 -18.20
C ILE A 182 -6.42 -6.95 -17.89
N GLY A 183 -6.85 -7.65 -18.94
CA GLY A 183 -7.35 -9.02 -18.83
C GLY A 183 -8.82 -9.09 -18.40
N THR A 184 -9.16 -10.19 -17.73
CA THR A 184 -10.54 -10.54 -17.39
C THR A 184 -11.03 -9.79 -16.15
N GLY A 185 -12.32 -9.44 -16.15
CA GLY A 185 -13.00 -8.94 -14.97
C GLY A 185 -12.92 -7.44 -14.79
N LEU A 186 -12.50 -6.65 -15.77
CA LEU A 186 -12.43 -5.19 -15.67
C LEU A 186 -13.78 -4.55 -15.30
N LEU A 187 -13.73 -3.39 -14.65
CA LEU A 187 -14.93 -2.64 -14.27
C LEU A 187 -15.62 -2.01 -15.48
N GLU A 188 -16.93 -2.13 -15.53
CA GLU A 188 -17.83 -1.52 -16.50
C GLU A 188 -18.35 -0.17 -16.00
N PRO A 189 -18.94 0.68 -16.88
CA PRO A 189 -19.51 1.95 -16.46
C PRO A 189 -20.55 1.81 -15.34
N GLY A 190 -20.37 2.58 -14.26
CA GLY A 190 -21.28 2.61 -13.11
C GLY A 190 -21.05 1.50 -12.07
N GLU A 191 -20.17 0.54 -12.32
CA GLU A 191 -19.84 -0.50 -11.35
C GLU A 191 -18.98 0.03 -10.20
N VAL A 192 -19.12 -0.61 -9.04
CA VAL A 192 -18.37 -0.34 -7.82
C VAL A 192 -17.56 -1.56 -7.42
N ASP A 193 -16.29 -1.37 -7.09
CA ASP A 193 -15.44 -2.44 -6.59
C ASP A 193 -14.95 -2.27 -5.15
N ILE A 194 -14.35 -3.36 -4.67
CA ILE A 194 -13.37 -3.38 -3.59
C ILE A 194 -12.18 -4.24 -4.00
N SER A 195 -10.96 -3.75 -3.78
CA SER A 195 -9.74 -4.41 -4.23
C SER A 195 -8.68 -4.45 -3.14
N ALA A 196 -7.95 -5.57 -3.04
CA ALA A 196 -6.71 -5.68 -2.26
C ALA A 196 -5.50 -5.09 -3.00
N SER A 197 -5.74 -4.12 -3.89
CA SER A 197 -4.74 -3.39 -4.66
C SER A 197 -4.25 -2.16 -3.88
N ASN A 198 -3.29 -1.45 -4.47
CA ASN A 198 -2.71 -0.23 -3.94
C ASN A 198 -3.16 1.04 -4.68
N ARG A 199 -3.98 0.95 -5.74
CA ARG A 199 -4.39 2.11 -6.55
C ARG A 199 -5.84 2.04 -6.99
N SER A 200 -6.56 3.15 -6.84
CA SER A 200 -8.00 3.28 -7.10
C SER A 200 -8.38 4.53 -7.93
N PHE A 201 -7.43 5.10 -8.68
CA PHE A 201 -7.75 6.26 -9.53
C PHE A 201 -8.69 5.88 -10.68
N LYS A 202 -9.48 6.86 -11.17
CA LYS A 202 -10.45 6.65 -12.26
C LYS A 202 -9.81 5.98 -13.47
N GLY A 203 -10.45 4.93 -13.98
CA GLY A 203 -9.97 4.17 -15.13
C GLY A 203 -8.83 3.20 -14.83
N ARG A 204 -8.48 2.98 -13.55
CA ARG A 204 -7.38 2.07 -13.18
C ARG A 204 -7.69 0.60 -13.48
N ILE A 205 -8.88 0.14 -13.11
CA ILE A 205 -9.30 -1.28 -13.19
C ILE A 205 -10.35 -1.47 -14.31
N GLY A 206 -10.59 -0.46 -15.15
CA GLY A 206 -11.59 -0.52 -16.21
C GLY A 206 -12.12 0.85 -16.60
N SER A 207 -13.44 1.00 -16.62
CA SER A 207 -14.12 2.24 -16.98
C SER A 207 -13.73 3.43 -16.09
N CYS A 208 -13.66 4.62 -16.68
CA CYS A 208 -13.49 5.88 -15.96
C CYS A 208 -14.73 6.29 -15.14
N GLU A 209 -15.87 5.67 -15.41
CA GLU A 209 -17.14 5.89 -14.71
C GLU A 209 -17.34 4.92 -13.54
N ALA A 210 -16.45 3.94 -13.38
CA ALA A 210 -16.47 3.03 -12.25
C ALA A 210 -15.88 3.68 -10.98
N LEU A 211 -16.30 3.16 -9.83
CA LEU A 211 -15.84 3.60 -8.51
C LEU A 211 -14.99 2.51 -7.88
N ALA A 212 -13.75 2.83 -7.52
CA ALA A 212 -12.79 1.84 -7.04
C ALA A 212 -12.44 2.03 -5.56
N HIS A 213 -12.59 1.00 -4.74
CA HIS A 213 -12.22 1.03 -3.32
C HIS A 213 -11.06 0.08 -3.03
N LEU A 214 -10.25 0.41 -2.02
CA LEU A 214 -9.15 -0.42 -1.54
C LEU A 214 -9.43 -0.88 -0.12
N GLY A 215 -9.12 -2.15 0.16
CA GLY A 215 -9.26 -2.75 1.49
C GLY A 215 -8.28 -3.89 1.70
N SER A 216 -8.14 -4.35 2.95
CA SER A 216 -7.36 -5.56 3.24
C SER A 216 -8.04 -6.82 2.67
N PRO A 217 -7.32 -7.94 2.52
CA PRO A 217 -7.88 -9.20 2.04
C PRO A 217 -9.15 -9.65 2.79
N GLU A 218 -9.18 -9.49 4.11
CA GLU A 218 -10.31 -9.85 4.96
C GLU A 218 -11.51 -8.94 4.72
N VAL A 219 -11.27 -7.65 4.48
CA VAL A 219 -12.32 -6.67 4.14
C VAL A 219 -12.89 -6.99 2.76
N VAL A 220 -12.05 -7.25 1.76
CA VAL A 220 -12.46 -7.66 0.41
C VAL A 220 -13.33 -8.94 0.47
N ALA A 221 -12.89 -9.94 1.23
CA ALA A 221 -13.64 -11.18 1.41
C ALA A 221 -14.98 -10.95 2.12
N ALA A 222 -15.02 -10.12 3.16
CA ALA A 222 -16.25 -9.78 3.86
C ALA A 222 -17.25 -9.05 2.95
N TYR A 223 -16.77 -8.16 2.10
CA TYR A 223 -17.58 -7.46 1.11
C TYR A 223 -18.15 -8.43 0.07
N ALA A 224 -17.32 -9.33 -0.47
CA ALA A 224 -17.76 -10.34 -1.44
C ALA A 224 -18.85 -11.25 -0.83
N LEU A 225 -18.68 -11.65 0.43
CA LEU A 225 -19.65 -12.48 1.14
C LEU A 225 -20.99 -11.79 1.38
N LYS A 226 -21.01 -10.47 1.65
CA LYS A 226 -22.27 -9.73 1.94
C LYS A 226 -22.86 -8.97 0.74
N GLY A 227 -22.07 -8.71 -0.28
CA GLY A 227 -22.42 -7.89 -1.45
C GLY A 227 -22.48 -6.38 -1.19
N LEU A 228 -21.97 -5.93 -0.04
CA LEU A 228 -21.94 -4.54 0.38
C LEU A 228 -20.75 -4.26 1.29
N ILE A 229 -20.42 -2.98 1.45
CA ILE A 229 -19.35 -2.51 2.33
C ILE A 229 -19.56 -3.01 3.77
N SER A 230 -18.67 -3.91 4.23
CA SER A 230 -18.76 -4.53 5.56
C SER A 230 -17.42 -5.06 6.11
N GLY A 231 -17.30 -5.19 7.43
CA GLY A 231 -16.12 -5.80 8.05
C GLY A 231 -16.20 -7.32 8.22
N PRO A 232 -15.04 -7.99 8.40
CA PRO A 232 -15.01 -9.38 8.83
C PRO A 232 -15.69 -9.51 10.20
N VAL A 233 -16.34 -10.65 10.46
CA VAL A 233 -17.18 -10.86 11.66
C VAL A 233 -16.42 -10.66 12.97
N ALA A 234 -15.12 -10.99 12.99
CA ALA A 234 -14.27 -10.84 14.16
C ALA A 234 -13.93 -9.37 14.50
N TYR A 235 -14.12 -8.44 13.57
CA TYR A 235 -13.78 -7.04 13.80
C TYR A 235 -14.79 -6.36 14.73
N LYS A 236 -14.27 -5.81 15.83
CA LYS A 236 -15.01 -4.91 16.71
C LYS A 236 -14.33 -3.56 16.69
N VAL A 237 -15.14 -2.51 16.51
CA VAL A 237 -14.65 -1.14 16.69
C VAL A 237 -14.26 -0.98 18.16
N PRO A 238 -13.10 -0.39 18.47
CA PRO A 238 -12.75 -0.07 19.85
C PRO A 238 -13.84 0.80 20.50
N ASP A 239 -14.15 0.53 21.78
CA ASP A 239 -15.11 1.36 22.53
C ASP A 239 -14.61 2.80 22.61
N ASN A 240 -15.48 3.76 22.31
CA ASN A 240 -15.16 5.20 22.27
C ASN A 240 -14.02 5.57 21.32
N TRP A 241 -13.90 4.90 20.16
CA TRP A 241 -12.92 5.26 19.15
C TRP A 241 -13.12 6.71 18.65
N THR A 242 -12.08 7.54 18.78
CA THR A 242 -12.08 8.97 18.40
C THR A 242 -11.19 9.29 17.20
N GLY A 243 -10.56 8.28 16.62
CA GLY A 243 -9.53 8.44 15.59
C GLY A 243 -8.32 7.57 15.86
N VAL A 244 -7.46 7.46 14.84
CA VAL A 244 -6.12 6.89 15.04
C VAL A 244 -5.25 7.96 15.70
N ASP A 245 -4.60 7.62 16.80
CA ASP A 245 -3.62 8.47 17.47
C ASP A 245 -2.31 8.48 16.66
N HIS A 246 -1.94 9.66 16.19
CA HIS A 246 -0.78 9.89 15.33
C HIS A 246 -0.31 11.34 15.47
N GLY A 247 0.94 11.60 15.08
CA GLY A 247 1.49 12.95 15.08
C GLY A 247 2.96 13.01 14.76
N TYR A 248 3.59 14.12 15.12
CA TYR A 248 5.02 14.35 14.94
C TYR A 248 5.83 13.83 16.13
N GLY A 249 7.06 13.39 15.85
CA GLY A 249 8.00 12.87 16.84
C GLY A 249 7.96 11.34 16.96
N SER A 250 8.46 10.83 18.08
CA SER A 250 8.63 9.40 18.34
C SER A 250 7.38 8.69 18.91
N GLY A 251 6.37 9.44 19.34
CA GLY A 251 5.18 8.91 20.02
C GLY A 251 5.45 8.41 21.45
N GLN A 252 6.67 8.57 21.97
CA GLN A 252 6.98 8.31 23.37
C GLN A 252 6.39 9.42 24.26
N PRO A 253 6.00 9.12 25.52
CA PRO A 253 5.58 10.14 26.46
C PRO A 253 6.65 11.23 26.58
N ARG A 254 6.23 12.50 26.45
CA ARG A 254 7.14 13.64 26.61
C ARG A 254 7.78 13.60 27.99
N SER A 255 9.08 13.31 28.06
CA SER A 255 9.92 13.65 29.20
C SER A 255 10.62 14.97 28.90
N VAL A 256 10.96 15.73 29.95
CA VAL A 256 11.67 17.00 29.81
C VAL A 256 13.00 16.79 29.06
N GLU A 257 13.68 15.65 29.25
CA GLU A 257 14.89 15.31 28.48
C GLU A 257 14.59 14.98 27.01
N GLY A 258 13.48 14.31 26.72
CA GLY A 258 13.07 13.97 25.35
C GLY A 258 12.73 15.21 24.53
N ASP A 259 11.96 16.14 25.11
CA ASP A 259 11.61 17.40 24.46
C ASP A 259 12.84 18.28 24.20
N LEU A 260 13.79 18.36 25.15
CA LEU A 260 15.04 19.09 24.94
C LEU A 260 15.88 18.49 23.81
N ASN A 261 15.97 17.16 23.75
CA ASN A 261 16.71 16.46 22.71
C ASN A 261 16.08 16.64 21.33
N ASP A 262 14.75 16.59 21.23
CA ASP A 262 14.05 16.81 19.97
C ASP A 262 14.18 18.26 19.48
N ILE A 263 14.15 19.25 20.39
CA ILE A 263 14.38 20.67 20.07
C ILE A 263 15.82 20.93 19.61
N VAL A 264 16.81 20.32 20.27
CA VAL A 264 18.22 20.42 19.88
C VAL A 264 18.43 19.81 18.49
N LYS A 265 17.91 18.60 18.25
CA LYS A 265 18.01 17.92 16.94
C LYS A 265 17.32 18.72 15.84
N GLN A 266 16.16 19.31 16.10
CA GLN A 266 15.51 20.19 15.13
C GLN A 266 16.35 21.44 14.84
N SER A 267 16.90 22.08 15.86
CA SER A 267 17.74 23.28 15.70
C SER A 267 19.01 22.98 14.89
N ASP A 268 19.69 21.87 15.15
CA ASP A 268 20.88 21.45 14.40
C ASP A 268 20.54 21.13 12.93
N SER A 269 19.36 20.52 12.68
CA SER A 269 18.88 20.29 11.32
C SER A 269 18.58 21.59 10.56
N PHE A 270 18.13 22.64 11.27
CA PHE A 270 17.93 23.96 10.69
C PHE A 270 19.26 24.65 10.38
N ILE A 271 20.27 24.54 11.27
CA ILE A 271 21.61 25.12 11.05
C ILE A 271 22.29 24.47 9.84
N GLY A 272 22.26 23.14 9.72
CA GLY A 272 22.84 22.44 8.57
C GLY A 272 22.17 22.81 7.23
N ASN A 273 20.86 23.09 7.25
CA ASN A 273 20.16 23.57 6.06
C ASN A 273 20.58 25.00 5.68
N VAL A 274 20.79 25.90 6.65
CA VAL A 274 21.23 27.28 6.40
C VAL A 274 22.65 27.33 5.84
N GLU A 275 23.57 26.52 6.36
CA GLU A 275 24.95 26.43 5.86
C GLU A 275 25.02 25.88 4.42
N SER A 276 24.10 24.99 4.04
CA SER A 276 24.02 24.46 2.67
C SER A 276 23.44 25.45 1.65
N THR A 277 22.70 26.47 2.09
CA THR A 277 22.10 27.50 1.22
C THR A 277 23.01 28.67 0.88
N GLU A 278 24.18 28.83 1.53
CA GLU A 278 25.09 29.96 1.26
C GLU A 278 26.04 29.74 0.06
N ALA A 279 25.94 28.63 -0.67
CA ALA A 279 26.81 28.33 -1.81
C ALA A 279 26.07 28.15 -3.15
N SER A 280 25.60 29.25 -3.76
CA SER A 280 25.61 29.52 -5.23
C SER A 280 24.55 30.53 -5.70
N PRO A 281 24.91 31.63 -6.40
CA PRO A 281 24.00 32.44 -7.18
C PRO A 281 24.07 32.12 -8.68
N ASN A 282 22.89 32.19 -9.33
CA ASN A 282 22.58 32.17 -10.77
C ASN A 282 22.14 30.84 -11.42
N ALA A 283 20.88 30.81 -11.86
CA ALA A 283 20.50 30.22 -13.14
C ALA A 283 19.21 30.87 -13.68
N ALA A 284 19.29 31.31 -14.94
CA ALA A 284 18.24 31.97 -15.72
C ALA A 284 17.10 31.00 -16.13
N THR A 285 15.94 31.60 -16.40
CA THR A 285 14.71 30.99 -16.91
C THR A 285 14.87 30.44 -18.33
N VAL A 286 14.50 29.17 -18.54
CA VAL A 286 14.29 28.58 -19.88
C VAL A 286 12.95 27.83 -19.87
N ASP A 287 12.06 28.20 -20.79
CA ASP A 287 10.76 27.56 -21.02
C ASP A 287 10.92 26.20 -21.71
N PRO A 288 10.23 25.13 -21.26
CA PRO A 288 10.27 23.84 -21.95
C PRO A 288 9.26 23.75 -23.13
N PRO A 289 9.56 22.94 -24.15
CA PRO A 289 8.76 22.83 -25.37
C PRO A 289 7.46 22.04 -25.17
N ARG A 290 6.42 22.41 -25.95
CA ARG A 290 5.08 21.81 -25.92
C ARG A 290 5.07 20.40 -26.53
N LEU A 291 4.53 19.43 -25.78
CA LEU A 291 4.17 18.09 -26.26
C LEU A 291 2.67 17.98 -26.64
N PRO A 292 2.27 17.01 -27.50
CA PRO A 292 0.94 16.95 -28.10
C PRO A 292 -0.16 16.50 -27.14
N ARG A 293 -1.39 16.91 -27.41
CA ARG A 293 -2.58 16.76 -26.56
C ARG A 293 -3.07 15.30 -26.48
N ALA A 294 -3.02 14.71 -25.29
CA ALA A 294 -3.93 13.65 -24.86
C ALA A 294 -4.42 13.93 -23.43
N CYS A 295 -5.73 13.86 -23.24
CA CYS A 295 -6.45 14.00 -21.98
C CYS A 295 -6.13 15.23 -21.10
N SER A 296 -6.20 16.44 -21.67
CA SER A 296 -6.32 17.67 -20.88
C SER A 296 -7.67 18.35 -21.12
N ARG A 297 -8.72 17.92 -20.43
CA ARG A 297 -9.81 18.84 -20.08
C ARG A 297 -9.60 19.25 -18.63
N ARG A 298 -9.21 20.51 -18.45
CA ARG A 298 -9.21 21.22 -17.17
C ARG A 298 -10.53 20.95 -16.47
N ASN A 299 -10.48 20.30 -15.31
CA ASN A 299 -11.61 20.25 -14.40
C ASN A 299 -11.88 21.68 -13.93
N ARG A 300 -12.92 22.29 -14.50
CA ARG A 300 -13.65 23.35 -13.81
C ARG A 300 -14.45 22.67 -12.72
N PHE A 301 -14.04 22.88 -11.48
CA PHE A 301 -14.85 22.59 -10.31
C PHE A 301 -16.15 23.39 -10.44
N HIS A 302 -17.27 22.70 -10.67
CA HIS A 302 -18.58 23.20 -10.29
C HIS A 302 -18.96 22.50 -9.00
N GLU A 303 -19.02 23.29 -7.92
CA GLU A 303 -19.55 22.91 -6.63
C GLU A 303 -21.06 22.71 -6.76
N HIS A 304 -21.52 21.47 -6.59
CA HIS A 304 -22.84 21.18 -6.04
C HIS A 304 -22.68 20.05 -5.02
N GLY A 305 -23.14 20.33 -3.80
CA GLY A 305 -22.62 19.73 -2.58
C GLY A 305 -23.31 18.47 -2.07
N GLN A 306 -22.62 17.85 -1.10
CA GLN A 306 -23.22 17.26 0.09
C GLN A 306 -22.36 17.63 1.30
N PRO A 307 -22.95 17.98 2.46
CA PRO A 307 -22.19 18.37 3.64
C PRO A 307 -21.75 17.10 4.36
N GLY A 308 -20.47 16.75 4.21
CA GLY A 308 -19.83 15.65 4.91
C GLY A 308 -18.41 16.05 5.23
N TYR A 309 -18.06 15.96 6.50
CA TYR A 309 -16.76 16.20 7.11
C TYR A 309 -15.58 15.94 6.15
N ARG A 310 -14.79 17.00 5.86
CA ARG A 310 -13.46 16.86 5.26
C ARG A 310 -12.48 16.66 6.42
N PRO A 311 -11.77 15.52 6.53
CA PRO A 311 -10.65 15.44 7.46
C PRO A 311 -9.62 16.51 7.09
N ASP A 312 -9.10 17.23 8.09
CA ASP A 312 -8.07 18.24 7.89
C ASP A 312 -6.74 17.54 7.56
N LEU A 313 -6.49 17.41 6.26
CA LEU A 313 -5.25 16.87 5.70
C LEU A 313 -4.29 17.99 5.26
N SER A 314 -4.47 19.22 5.76
CA SER A 314 -3.59 20.36 5.43
C SER A 314 -2.13 20.06 5.71
N TRP A 315 -1.83 19.21 6.69
CA TRP A 315 -0.48 18.75 7.01
C TRP A 315 0.18 17.89 5.90
N ILE A 316 -0.61 17.16 5.10
CA ILE A 316 -0.11 16.40 3.91
C ILE A 316 0.18 17.36 2.76
N ASP A 317 -0.68 18.36 2.57
CA ASP A 317 -0.42 19.43 1.59
C ASP A 317 0.81 20.25 1.98
N ASP A 318 1.07 20.46 3.27
CA ASP A 318 2.28 21.09 3.77
C ASP A 318 3.53 20.20 3.61
N LEU A 319 3.41 18.88 3.77
CA LEU A 319 4.45 17.91 3.41
C LEU A 319 4.82 17.99 1.92
N ARG A 320 3.82 18.08 1.03
CA ARG A 320 4.02 18.21 -0.42
C ARG A 320 4.68 19.54 -0.79
N LYS A 321 4.21 20.65 -0.24
CA LYS A 321 4.78 21.98 -0.50
C LYS A 321 6.23 22.09 -0.03
N GLN A 322 6.55 21.52 1.14
CA GLN A 322 7.92 21.52 1.68
C GLN A 322 8.87 20.62 0.88
N CYS A 323 8.40 19.46 0.37
CA CYS A 323 9.24 18.60 -0.48
C CYS A 323 9.50 19.23 -1.87
N VAL A 324 8.55 19.98 -2.43
CA VAL A 324 8.70 20.64 -3.74
C VAL A 324 9.59 21.89 -3.66
N GLN A 325 9.63 22.56 -2.50
CA GLN A 325 10.50 23.73 -2.28
C GLN A 325 11.96 23.38 -1.95
N GLY A 326 12.25 22.12 -1.62
CA GLY A 326 13.63 21.62 -1.50
C GLY A 326 14.25 21.41 -2.88
N SER A 327 15.05 22.37 -3.33
CA SER A 327 15.86 22.30 -4.56
C SER A 327 16.94 21.21 -4.48
N TYR A 328 16.56 19.93 -4.56
CA TYR A 328 17.48 18.78 -4.60
C TYR A 328 17.44 18.00 -5.93
N GLY A 329 16.71 18.50 -6.93
CA GLY A 329 16.43 17.76 -8.17
C GLY A 329 17.37 17.96 -9.36
N LYS A 330 18.33 18.89 -9.34
CA LYS A 330 19.15 19.21 -10.54
C LYS A 330 20.63 18.81 -10.48
N SER A 331 21.20 18.58 -9.29
CA SER A 331 22.65 18.33 -9.13
C SER A 331 23.07 16.87 -9.38
N LEU A 332 22.17 15.89 -9.16
CA LEU A 332 22.54 14.47 -9.25
C LEU A 332 22.49 13.90 -10.68
N HIS A 333 21.75 14.55 -11.59
CA HIS A 333 21.57 14.05 -12.95
C HIS A 333 22.78 14.32 -13.87
N GLU A 334 23.67 15.23 -13.47
CA GLU A 334 24.87 15.61 -14.23
C GLU A 334 26.13 14.83 -13.80
N LYS A 335 26.13 14.25 -12.59
CA LYS A 335 27.30 13.53 -12.02
C LYS A 335 27.29 12.01 -12.24
N LEU A 336 26.20 11.43 -12.76
CA LEU A 336 26.06 9.97 -12.95
C LEU A 336 25.73 9.57 -14.40
N ARG A 337 26.31 10.25 -15.41
CA ARG A 337 26.31 9.72 -16.78
C ARG A 337 27.39 8.63 -16.92
N PRO A 338 27.04 7.38 -17.27
CA PRO A 338 28.01 6.41 -17.74
C PRO A 338 28.55 6.89 -19.09
N ARG A 339 29.87 7.08 -19.21
CA ARG A 339 30.52 7.23 -20.52
C ARG A 339 30.54 5.85 -21.18
N TYR A 340 29.63 5.61 -22.11
CA TYR A 340 29.80 4.54 -23.10
C TYR A 340 30.67 5.07 -24.25
N PRO A 341 31.61 4.27 -24.79
CA PRO A 341 32.35 4.63 -25.99
C PRO A 341 31.40 4.60 -27.20
N GLU A 342 31.38 5.69 -27.96
CA GLU A 342 30.67 5.76 -29.25
C GLU A 342 31.41 4.88 -30.26
N THR A 343 30.80 3.78 -30.66
CA THR A 343 31.05 3.14 -31.95
C THR A 343 30.00 3.63 -32.93
N HIS A 344 30.39 4.48 -33.88
CA HIS A 344 30.12 4.32 -35.32
C HIS A 344 30.84 5.41 -36.12
#